data_AF-A0A4R3JID7-F1
#
_entry.id   AF-A0A4R3JID7-F1
#
_cell.length_a   1.000
_cell.length_b   1.000
_cell.length_c   1.000
_cell.angle_alpha   90.00
_cell.angle_beta   90.00
_cell.angle_gamma   90.00
#
_symmetry.space_group_name_H-M   'P 1'
#
loop_
_entity.id
_entity.type
_entity.pdbx_description
1 polymer ?
#
loop_
_entity_poly.entity_id
_entity_poly.type
_entity_poly.pdbx_seq_one_letter_code
_entity_poly.pdbx_strand_id
1 'polypeptide(L)'
;MKEDTPYQGKLLDIISNMVCVCSGETIAWINPAGVKMLGAGSPDAVVGMSFSALVSSDFADLIALGLDAFAEEDAGVPLKLIPLSGPHIDVQMRVTRIEGIADGTFVVECRDITEFIRSAEQARQRQQRLSGILDAMAETVIVIDQDGTITSFNPAAENMFGYSALEAVGKNVGLLMPAQHAAQHDGYLARYIETGEKKAIGKVRELEGQRKDGSIFPIEIAISVLHEGGRRVFTGIIRDITERKRAEAQIRHLAHHDPLTGLPNRNLFQERLERAISRAERAGNFAVLMFVDLDKFKPINDSLGHEAGDIVLKGVGERLGNCVRSSDTVARIGGDEFVLILEAMDDWSNAAPIAQKIIDCLVEPFQVPGTQCAVGASIGVSVYPVDADTPEGLIKAADEVMYRVKAEGRNNFKFYTDPSSAVAVGKASSRAKT
;
A
#
# COMPACT_ATOMS: atom_id res chain seq x y z
N MET A 1 -47.06 55.50 49.89
CA MET A 1 -47.24 55.41 48.43
C MET A 1 -45.92 55.79 47.79
N LYS A 2 -45.10 54.80 47.41
CA LYS A 2 -43.95 55.03 46.54
C LYS A 2 -44.43 54.74 45.12
N GLU A 3 -44.15 55.66 44.22
CA GLU A 3 -44.52 55.60 42.81
C GLU A 3 -43.92 54.33 42.17
N ASP A 4 -44.79 53.42 41.74
CA ASP A 4 -44.42 52.35 40.81
C ASP A 4 -44.02 53.00 39.49
N THR A 5 -42.72 53.08 39.23
CA THR A 5 -42.21 53.48 37.91
C THR A 5 -42.75 52.51 36.85
N PRO A 6 -43.44 52.98 35.78
CA PRO A 6 -44.18 52.14 34.82
C PRO A 6 -43.32 51.18 33.97
N TYR A 7 -42.01 51.18 34.21
CA TYR A 7 -41.02 50.38 33.49
C TYR A 7 -40.58 49.12 34.25
N GLN A 8 -40.73 49.06 35.58
CA GLN A 8 -40.19 47.95 36.39
C GLN A 8 -40.85 46.61 36.10
N GLY A 9 -42.18 46.56 35.95
CA GLY A 9 -42.89 45.34 35.54
C GLY A 9 -42.58 44.93 34.09
N LYS A 10 -42.53 45.90 33.17
CA LYS A 10 -42.28 45.63 31.74
C LYS A 10 -40.86 45.16 31.43
N LEU A 11 -39.87 45.50 32.24
CA LEU A 11 -38.48 45.06 32.05
C LEU A 11 -38.32 43.57 32.32
N LEU A 12 -39.01 43.03 33.33
CA LEU A 12 -38.96 41.60 33.68
C LEU A 12 -39.69 40.71 32.67
N ASP A 13 -40.67 41.27 31.95
CA ASP A 13 -41.39 40.59 30.86
C ASP A 13 -40.55 40.42 29.58
N ILE A 14 -39.47 41.22 29.43
CA ILE A 14 -38.57 41.16 28.27
C ILE A 14 -37.40 40.18 28.51
N ILE A 15 -37.13 39.81 29.76
CA ILE A 15 -36.07 38.86 30.11
C ILE A 15 -36.44 37.47 29.58
N SER A 16 -35.58 36.90 28.75
CA SER A 16 -35.77 35.58 28.14
C SER A 16 -35.47 34.42 29.09
N ASN A 17 -34.71 34.68 30.16
CA ASN A 17 -34.40 33.69 31.19
C ASN A 17 -35.55 33.56 32.18
N MET A 18 -35.69 32.39 32.77
CA MET A 18 -36.57 32.22 33.92
C MET A 18 -35.97 32.98 35.10
N VAL A 19 -36.76 33.85 35.71
CA VAL A 19 -36.39 34.55 36.93
C VAL A 19 -37.51 34.33 37.95
N CYS A 20 -37.16 33.81 39.11
CA CYS A 20 -38.09 33.73 40.24
C CYS A 20 -37.47 34.32 41.51
N VAL A 21 -38.34 34.83 42.38
CA VAL A 21 -37.99 35.26 43.73
C VAL A 21 -38.45 34.16 44.67
N CYS A 22 -37.53 33.64 45.47
CA CYS A 22 -37.81 32.65 46.49
C CYS A 22 -37.69 33.29 47.88
N SER A 23 -38.62 32.97 48.78
CA SER A 23 -38.54 33.27 50.20
C SER A 23 -38.24 31.95 50.93
N GLY A 24 -37.01 31.80 51.41
CA GLY A 24 -36.46 30.47 51.72
C GLY A 24 -36.37 29.63 50.44
N GLU A 25 -36.94 28.43 50.45
CA GLU A 25 -37.02 27.55 49.27
C GLU A 25 -38.30 27.74 48.45
N THR A 26 -39.25 28.53 48.94
CA THR A 26 -40.58 28.66 48.34
C THR A 26 -40.61 29.78 47.31
N ILE A 27 -41.09 29.50 46.11
CA ILE A 27 -41.25 30.48 45.03
C ILE A 27 -42.35 31.48 45.41
N ALA A 28 -41.98 32.72 45.66
CA ALA A 28 -42.89 33.82 45.98
C ALA A 28 -43.37 34.56 44.72
N TRP A 29 -42.55 34.58 43.67
CA TRP A 29 -42.87 35.23 42.40
C TRP A 29 -42.07 34.61 41.25
N ILE A 30 -42.60 34.63 40.03
CA ILE A 30 -41.93 34.14 38.82
C ILE A 30 -42.31 35.01 37.61
N ASN A 31 -41.34 35.25 36.71
CA ASN A 31 -41.59 35.99 35.47
C ASN A 31 -42.31 35.14 34.41
N PRO A 32 -42.90 35.76 33.36
CA PRO A 32 -43.58 35.01 32.30
C PRO A 32 -42.70 34.00 31.56
N ALA A 33 -41.40 34.28 31.40
CA ALA A 33 -40.46 33.34 30.80
C ALA A 33 -40.30 32.07 31.64
N GLY A 34 -40.28 32.20 32.97
CA GLY A 34 -40.28 31.09 33.91
C GLY A 34 -41.55 30.26 33.87
N VAL A 35 -42.72 30.89 33.81
CA VAL A 35 -44.02 30.20 33.63
C VAL A 35 -44.00 29.37 32.35
N LYS A 36 -43.51 29.95 31.25
CA LYS A 36 -43.38 29.25 29.96
C LYS A 36 -42.36 28.11 30.02
N MET A 37 -41.19 28.34 30.61
CA MET A 37 -40.12 27.34 30.74
C MET A 37 -40.58 26.13 31.56
N LEU A 38 -41.31 26.36 32.65
CA LEU A 38 -41.85 25.29 33.50
C LEU A 38 -43.12 24.64 32.94
N GLY A 39 -43.63 25.09 31.79
CA GLY A 39 -44.89 24.58 31.23
C GLY A 39 -46.09 24.80 32.15
N ALA A 40 -46.06 25.86 32.96
CA ALA A 40 -47.13 26.22 33.89
C ALA A 40 -48.23 27.01 33.16
N GLY A 41 -49.50 26.78 33.51
CA GLY A 41 -50.64 27.49 32.92
C GLY A 41 -50.76 28.95 33.38
N SER A 42 -50.24 29.28 34.56
CA SER A 42 -50.21 30.62 35.14
C SER A 42 -49.12 30.71 36.22
N PRO A 43 -48.70 31.91 36.65
CA PRO A 43 -47.79 32.08 37.79
C PRO A 43 -48.31 31.40 39.07
N ASP A 44 -49.62 31.46 39.32
CA ASP A 44 -50.28 30.89 40.52
C ASP A 44 -50.11 29.37 40.63
N ALA A 45 -49.84 28.67 39.53
CA ALA A 45 -49.56 27.24 39.54
C ALA A 45 -48.15 26.90 40.06
N VAL A 46 -47.25 27.89 40.13
CA VAL A 46 -45.84 27.73 40.54
C VAL A 46 -45.56 28.45 41.86
N VAL A 47 -46.22 29.58 42.11
CA VAL A 47 -46.09 30.33 43.36
C VAL A 47 -46.56 29.47 44.54
N GLY A 48 -45.74 29.40 45.59
CA GLY A 48 -45.96 28.53 46.75
C GLY A 48 -45.33 27.15 46.63
N MET A 49 -44.82 26.76 45.46
CA MET A 49 -44.03 25.53 45.31
C MET A 49 -42.62 25.72 45.87
N SER A 50 -42.04 24.63 46.36
CA SER A 50 -40.61 24.59 46.63
C SER A 50 -39.83 24.56 45.32
N PHE A 51 -38.82 25.41 45.18
CA PHE A 51 -37.93 25.40 44.01
C PHE A 51 -37.22 24.04 43.87
N SER A 52 -36.87 23.40 44.99
CA SER A 52 -36.25 22.07 45.02
C SER A 52 -37.10 20.98 44.35
N ALA A 53 -38.43 21.12 44.36
CA ALA A 53 -39.34 20.18 43.70
C ALA A 53 -39.28 20.26 42.16
N LEU A 54 -38.75 21.36 41.61
CA LEU A 54 -38.58 21.56 40.18
C LEU A 54 -37.22 21.08 39.67
N VAL A 55 -36.33 20.59 40.54
CA VAL A 55 -35.01 20.12 40.13
C VAL A 55 -34.99 18.59 40.12
N SER A 56 -34.27 18.02 39.16
CA SER A 56 -34.12 16.57 39.02
C SER A 56 -33.42 15.95 40.23
N SER A 57 -33.88 14.75 40.60
CA SER A 57 -33.30 13.94 41.68
C SER A 57 -31.80 13.65 41.50
N ASP A 58 -31.29 13.70 40.26
CA ASP A 58 -29.86 13.55 39.96
C ASP A 58 -29.00 14.64 40.65
N PHE A 59 -29.63 15.74 41.08
CA PHE A 59 -29.00 16.86 41.78
C PHE A 59 -29.46 16.98 43.24
N ALA A 60 -30.06 15.92 43.82
CA ALA A 60 -30.62 15.93 45.18
C ALA A 60 -29.64 16.39 46.26
N ASP A 61 -28.40 15.91 46.21
CA ASP A 61 -27.34 16.28 47.18
C ASP A 61 -26.99 17.77 47.10
N LEU A 62 -27.05 18.33 45.90
CA LEU A 62 -26.73 19.73 45.62
C LEU A 62 -27.87 20.61 46.17
N ILE A 63 -29.11 20.26 45.90
CA ILE A 63 -30.28 21.02 46.36
C ILE A 63 -30.46 20.94 47.89
N ALA A 64 -30.05 19.84 48.53
CA ALA A 64 -30.13 19.67 49.98
C ALA A 64 -29.28 20.69 50.78
N LEU A 65 -28.31 21.34 50.12
CA LEU A 65 -27.53 22.44 50.70
C LEU A 65 -28.33 23.75 50.82
N GLY A 66 -29.51 23.83 50.17
CA GLY A 66 -30.35 25.01 50.12
C GLY A 66 -29.87 26.05 49.11
N LEU A 67 -30.76 26.98 48.74
CA LEU A 67 -30.45 28.05 47.77
C LEU A 67 -29.29 28.95 48.22
N ASP A 68 -29.03 29.02 49.53
CA ASP A 68 -28.02 29.87 50.11
C ASP A 68 -26.59 29.46 49.73
N ALA A 69 -26.35 28.16 49.60
CA ALA A 69 -25.05 27.63 49.20
C ALA A 69 -24.64 28.06 47.77
N PHE A 70 -25.61 28.46 46.94
CA PHE A 70 -25.39 28.88 45.55
C PHE A 70 -25.29 30.39 45.39
N ALA A 71 -25.55 31.17 46.45
CA ALA A 71 -25.52 32.63 46.37
C ALA A 71 -24.11 33.21 46.20
N GLU A 72 -23.07 32.41 46.51
CA GLU A 72 -21.66 32.78 46.38
C GLU A 72 -21.04 32.35 45.02
N GLU A 73 -21.80 31.68 44.13
CA GLU A 73 -21.26 31.08 42.90
C GLU A 73 -21.58 31.90 41.65
N ASP A 74 -20.68 32.83 41.30
CA ASP A 74 -20.86 33.79 40.18
C ASP A 74 -21.06 33.12 38.80
N ALA A 75 -20.42 31.97 38.58
CA ALA A 75 -20.44 31.25 37.31
C ALA A 75 -21.80 30.57 37.04
N GLY A 76 -22.63 30.38 38.06
CA GLY A 76 -23.87 29.63 37.99
C GLY A 76 -23.65 28.11 37.83
N VAL A 77 -24.59 27.34 38.35
CA VAL A 77 -24.51 25.88 38.44
C VAL A 77 -25.36 25.22 37.35
N PRO A 78 -24.79 24.31 36.55
CA PRO A 78 -25.58 23.52 35.62
C PRO A 78 -26.43 22.52 36.40
N LEU A 79 -27.74 22.54 36.16
CA LEU A 79 -28.69 21.59 36.74
C LEU A 79 -29.80 21.26 35.75
N LYS A 80 -30.61 20.27 36.10
CA LYS A 80 -31.75 19.84 35.29
C LYS A 80 -33.05 20.14 36.00
N LEU A 81 -33.89 20.95 35.36
CA LEU A 81 -35.25 21.19 35.82
C LEU A 81 -36.20 20.11 35.29
N ILE A 82 -37.21 19.80 36.11
CA ILE A 82 -38.38 19.00 35.78
C ILE A 82 -39.57 19.97 35.71
N PRO A 83 -39.94 20.45 34.50
CA PRO A 83 -41.14 21.26 34.31
C PRO A 83 -42.40 20.57 34.79
N LEU A 84 -43.44 21.35 35.11
CA LEU A 84 -44.77 20.83 35.43
C LEU A 84 -45.42 20.11 34.25
N SER A 85 -45.07 20.53 33.04
CA SER A 85 -45.43 19.83 31.80
C SER A 85 -44.31 19.96 30.77
N GLY A 86 -44.05 18.87 30.03
CA GLY A 86 -43.01 18.83 29.00
C GLY A 86 -41.74 18.07 29.40
N PRO A 87 -40.72 18.06 28.52
CA PRO A 87 -39.47 17.36 28.78
C PRO A 87 -38.60 18.10 29.80
N HIS A 88 -37.66 17.38 30.42
CA HIS A 88 -36.65 18.00 31.29
C HIS A 88 -35.82 19.06 30.53
N ILE A 89 -35.39 20.09 31.25
CA ILE A 89 -34.66 21.24 30.70
C ILE A 89 -33.33 21.35 31.44
N ASP A 90 -32.24 21.39 30.68
CA ASP A 90 -30.93 21.70 31.25
C ASP A 90 -30.81 23.21 31.38
N VAL A 91 -30.52 23.69 32.59
CA VAL A 91 -30.38 25.11 32.88
C VAL A 91 -29.06 25.43 33.56
N GLN A 92 -28.54 26.62 33.31
CA GLN A 92 -27.53 27.24 34.16
C GLN A 92 -28.26 28.12 35.18
N MET A 93 -28.22 27.73 36.44
CA MET A 93 -28.86 28.43 37.55
C MET A 93 -27.88 29.38 38.21
N ARG A 94 -28.27 30.63 38.41
CA ARG A 94 -27.58 31.58 39.27
C ARG A 94 -28.52 31.98 40.41
N VAL A 95 -28.00 31.98 41.62
CA VAL A 95 -28.74 32.44 42.80
C VAL A 95 -28.09 33.73 43.30
N THR A 96 -28.90 34.72 43.64
CA THR A 96 -28.43 35.98 44.23
C THR A 96 -29.26 36.29 45.46
N ARG A 97 -28.61 36.45 46.60
CA ARG A 97 -29.26 36.85 47.84
C ARG A 97 -29.57 38.35 47.80
N ILE A 98 -30.80 38.75 48.17
CA ILE A 98 -31.17 40.17 48.28
C ILE A 98 -31.22 40.58 49.75
N GLU A 99 -30.45 41.60 50.11
CA GLU A 99 -30.51 42.24 51.43
C GLU A 99 -31.57 43.36 51.46
N GLY A 100 -32.32 43.48 52.57
CA GLY A 100 -33.21 44.62 52.84
C GLY A 100 -34.69 44.48 52.48
N ILE A 101 -35.16 43.31 52.01
CA ILE A 101 -36.60 43.00 51.82
C ILE A 101 -37.12 42.14 52.97
N ALA A 102 -36.56 40.94 53.14
CA ALA A 102 -36.78 40.01 54.25
C ALA A 102 -35.61 39.02 54.32
N ASP A 103 -35.24 38.57 55.51
CA ASP A 103 -34.19 37.55 55.68
C ASP A 103 -34.55 36.26 54.92
N GLY A 104 -33.61 35.74 54.13
CA GLY A 104 -33.79 34.54 53.32
C GLY A 104 -34.48 34.76 51.97
N THR A 105 -34.41 35.97 51.39
CA THR A 105 -34.93 36.24 50.03
C THR A 105 -33.85 36.02 48.97
N PHE A 106 -34.13 35.17 47.98
CA PHE A 106 -33.24 34.82 46.88
C PHE A 106 -33.87 35.14 45.52
N VAL A 107 -33.08 35.65 44.59
CA VAL A 107 -33.41 35.67 43.17
C VAL A 107 -32.72 34.49 42.51
N VAL A 108 -33.51 33.65 41.84
CA VAL A 108 -33.01 32.53 41.06
C VAL A 108 -33.22 32.85 39.59
N GLU A 109 -32.12 32.92 38.86
CA GLU A 109 -32.10 33.04 37.40
C GLU A 109 -31.74 31.69 36.80
N CYS A 110 -32.59 31.15 35.93
CA CYS A 110 -32.34 29.93 35.18
C CYS A 110 -32.28 30.26 33.68
N ARG A 111 -31.10 30.07 33.09
CA ARG A 111 -30.90 30.16 31.64
C ARG A 111 -31.00 28.77 31.03
N ASP A 112 -31.88 28.58 30.05
CA ASP A 112 -31.97 27.34 29.29
C ASP A 112 -30.69 27.12 28.45
N ILE A 113 -30.01 26.00 28.69
CA ILE A 113 -28.81 25.57 27.99
C ILE A 113 -29.02 24.21 27.29
N THR A 114 -30.27 23.73 27.19
CA THR A 114 -30.61 22.42 26.63
C THR A 114 -30.12 22.27 25.19
N GLU A 115 -30.35 23.28 24.34
CA GLU A 115 -29.86 23.25 22.95
C GLU A 115 -28.33 23.26 22.86
N PHE A 116 -27.67 23.98 23.76
CA PHE A 116 -26.21 24.04 23.82
C PHE A 116 -25.61 22.68 24.18
N ILE A 117 -26.09 22.03 25.25
CA ILE A 117 -25.63 20.70 25.65
C ILE A 117 -25.92 19.67 24.55
N ARG A 118 -27.12 19.69 23.95
CA ARG A 118 -27.48 18.78 22.86
C ARG A 118 -26.57 18.96 21.64
N SER A 119 -26.26 20.20 21.26
CA SER A 119 -25.37 20.49 20.12
C SER A 119 -23.94 20.00 20.38
N ALA A 120 -23.41 20.25 21.59
CA ALA A 120 -22.08 19.82 21.99
C ALA A 120 -21.97 18.28 22.00
N GLU A 121 -22.97 17.59 22.54
CA GLU A 121 -22.98 16.12 22.58
C GLU A 121 -23.11 15.50 21.17
N GLN A 122 -23.96 16.07 20.31
CA GLN A 122 -24.04 15.63 18.91
C GLN A 122 -22.74 15.83 18.15
N ALA A 123 -22.03 16.95 18.38
CA ALA A 123 -20.73 17.20 17.76
C ALA A 123 -19.69 16.17 18.24
N ARG A 124 -19.65 15.92 19.56
CA ARG A 124 -18.76 14.91 20.16
C ARG A 124 -19.04 13.50 19.63
N GLN A 125 -20.30 13.09 19.54
CA GLN A 125 -20.69 11.78 18.99
C GLN A 125 -20.31 11.64 17.52
N ARG A 126 -20.50 12.69 16.71
CA ARG A 126 -20.06 12.70 15.30
C ARG A 126 -18.54 12.54 15.19
N GLN A 127 -17.79 13.26 16.02
CA GLN A 127 -16.33 13.17 16.03
C GLN A 127 -15.85 11.77 16.44
N GLN A 128 -16.42 11.20 17.51
CA GLN A 128 -16.11 9.84 17.93
C GLN A 128 -16.44 8.81 16.86
N ARG A 129 -17.57 8.96 16.17
CA ARG A 129 -17.96 8.08 15.07
C ARG A 129 -16.97 8.14 13.90
N LEU A 130 -16.53 9.34 13.50
CA LEU A 130 -15.56 9.51 12.42
C LEU A 130 -14.19 8.93 12.80
N SER A 131 -13.73 9.14 14.04
CA SER A 131 -12.49 8.54 14.56
C SER A 131 -12.58 7.01 14.51
N GLY A 132 -13.66 6.43 15.03
CA GLY A 132 -13.86 4.98 15.03
C GLY A 132 -13.92 4.36 13.64
N ILE A 133 -14.40 5.11 12.62
CA ILE A 133 -14.35 4.66 11.23
C ILE A 133 -12.90 4.59 10.75
N LEU A 134 -12.10 5.65 10.94
CA LEU A 134 -10.69 5.68 10.53
C LEU A 134 -9.84 4.61 11.22
N ASP A 135 -10.11 4.36 12.50
CA ASP A 135 -9.42 3.35 13.30
C ASP A 135 -9.74 1.92 12.85
N ALA A 136 -10.97 1.69 12.38
CA ALA A 136 -11.41 0.40 11.84
C ALA A 136 -11.03 0.18 10.37
N MET A 137 -10.54 1.21 9.66
CA MET A 137 -10.13 1.06 8.26
C MET A 137 -8.89 0.18 8.14
N ALA A 138 -9.00 -0.86 7.31
CA ALA A 138 -7.87 -1.74 6.99
C ALA A 138 -6.85 -1.05 6.07
N GLU A 139 -7.26 -0.04 5.30
CA GLU A 139 -6.36 0.71 4.44
C GLU A 139 -5.58 1.77 5.24
N THR A 140 -4.33 1.99 4.84
CA THR A 140 -3.49 3.02 5.45
C THR A 140 -3.95 4.39 5.01
N VAL A 141 -4.31 5.24 5.99
CA VAL A 141 -4.78 6.59 5.76
C VAL A 141 -3.89 7.57 6.51
N ILE A 142 -3.36 8.53 5.77
CA ILE A 142 -2.52 9.60 6.31
C ILE A 142 -3.10 10.93 5.83
N VAL A 143 -3.26 11.85 6.77
CA VAL A 143 -3.72 13.22 6.47
C VAL A 143 -2.59 14.18 6.76
N ILE A 144 -2.33 15.09 5.84
CA ILE A 144 -1.33 16.15 5.97
C ILE A 144 -1.95 17.52 5.70
N ASP A 145 -1.39 18.55 6.32
CA ASP A 145 -1.72 19.93 5.99
C ASP A 145 -0.97 20.42 4.74
N GLN A 146 -1.16 21.70 4.41
CA GLN A 146 -0.55 22.37 3.28
C GLN A 146 0.99 22.49 3.35
N ASP A 147 1.57 22.36 4.54
CA ASP A 147 3.00 22.42 4.79
C ASP A 147 3.63 21.01 4.83
N GLY A 148 2.82 19.97 4.56
CA GLY A 148 3.25 18.58 4.57
C GLY A 148 3.33 17.97 5.97
N THR A 149 2.79 18.64 7.00
CA THR A 149 2.77 18.14 8.37
C THR A 149 1.65 17.12 8.54
N ILE A 150 1.97 15.95 9.08
CA ILE A 150 1.00 14.89 9.37
C ILE A 150 0.05 15.35 10.48
N THR A 151 -1.24 15.41 10.18
CA THR A 151 -2.31 15.75 11.13
C THR A 151 -3.12 14.54 11.58
N SER A 152 -3.11 13.45 10.80
CA SER A 152 -3.73 12.18 11.19
C SER A 152 -2.94 10.99 10.62
N PHE A 153 -2.87 9.94 11.42
CA PHE A 153 -2.10 8.73 11.14
C PHE A 153 -2.84 7.54 11.75
N ASN A 154 -3.58 6.79 10.93
CA ASN A 154 -4.46 5.73 11.44
C ASN A 154 -3.67 4.48 11.87
N PRO A 155 -4.28 3.54 12.62
CA PRO A 155 -3.59 2.33 13.09
C PRO A 155 -2.98 1.47 11.96
N ALA A 156 -3.61 1.46 10.77
CA ALA A 156 -3.04 0.77 9.61
C ALA A 156 -1.73 1.44 9.13
N ALA A 157 -1.64 2.78 9.19
CA ALA A 157 -0.42 3.51 8.92
C ALA A 157 0.68 3.19 9.94
N GLU A 158 0.32 3.03 11.22
CA GLU A 158 1.28 2.62 12.26
C GLU A 158 1.87 1.25 11.96
N ASN A 159 1.03 0.29 11.63
CA ASN A 159 1.46 -1.06 11.26
C ASN A 159 2.30 -1.07 9.98
N MET A 160 1.96 -0.25 8.99
CA MET A 160 2.70 -0.19 7.72
C MET A 160 4.07 0.48 7.90
N PHE A 161 4.16 1.64 8.53
CA PHE A 161 5.42 2.39 8.57
C PHE A 161 6.25 2.15 9.83
N GLY A 162 5.68 1.53 10.87
CA GLY A 162 6.37 1.23 12.13
C GLY A 162 6.52 2.43 13.06
N TYR A 163 5.88 3.56 12.75
CA TYR A 163 5.77 4.72 13.64
C TYR A 163 4.45 4.68 14.38
N SER A 164 4.44 5.06 15.66
CA SER A 164 3.16 5.38 16.30
C SER A 164 2.62 6.74 15.83
N ALA A 165 1.31 6.95 15.94
CA ALA A 165 0.67 8.24 15.67
C ALA A 165 1.26 9.34 16.55
N LEU A 166 1.64 9.03 17.79
CA LEU A 166 2.32 9.97 18.70
C LEU A 166 3.70 10.41 18.18
N GLU A 167 4.39 9.57 17.42
CA GLU A 167 5.69 9.89 16.82
C GLU A 167 5.55 10.60 15.46
N ALA A 168 4.52 10.23 14.69
CA ALA A 168 4.32 10.70 13.31
C ALA A 168 3.53 12.01 13.22
N VAL A 169 2.48 12.18 14.03
CA VAL A 169 1.65 13.40 14.01
C VAL A 169 2.48 14.60 14.44
N GLY A 170 2.40 15.69 13.68
CA GLY A 170 3.21 16.89 13.86
C GLY A 170 4.59 16.83 13.18
N LYS A 171 4.94 15.72 12.51
CA LYS A 171 6.15 15.62 11.67
C LYS A 171 5.81 15.84 10.20
N ASN A 172 6.81 16.22 9.40
CA ASN A 172 6.67 16.29 7.95
C ASN A 172 6.59 14.88 7.35
N VAL A 173 5.68 14.69 6.38
CA VAL A 173 5.40 13.39 5.73
C VAL A 173 6.60 12.82 4.95
N GLY A 174 7.60 13.64 4.66
CA GLY A 174 8.89 13.22 4.12
C GLY A 174 9.58 12.12 4.93
N LEU A 175 9.21 11.93 6.20
CA LEU A 175 9.71 10.82 7.04
C LEU A 175 9.35 9.43 6.48
N LEU A 176 8.28 9.32 5.68
CA LEU A 176 7.71 8.05 5.19
C LEU A 176 8.21 7.68 3.79
N MET A 177 9.22 8.38 3.26
CA MET A 177 9.73 8.18 1.92
C MET A 177 11.25 8.33 1.87
N PRO A 178 11.93 7.72 0.89
CA PRO A 178 13.37 7.85 0.72
C PRO A 178 13.82 9.32 0.61
N ALA A 179 15.02 9.63 1.13
CA ALA A 179 15.55 10.99 1.23
C ALA A 179 15.52 11.78 -0.10
N GLN A 180 15.77 11.11 -1.22
CA GLN A 180 15.71 11.71 -2.56
C GLN A 180 14.31 12.25 -2.93
N HIS A 181 13.26 11.59 -2.45
CA HIS A 181 11.87 11.98 -2.66
C HIS A 181 11.43 12.98 -1.59
N ALA A 182 11.83 12.78 -0.34
CA ALA A 182 11.53 13.69 0.77
C ALA A 182 11.98 15.12 0.49
N ALA A 183 13.21 15.30 -0.02
CA ALA A 183 13.77 16.62 -0.33
C ALA A 183 13.00 17.40 -1.41
N GLN A 184 12.24 16.72 -2.27
CA GLN A 184 11.47 17.34 -3.35
C GLN A 184 9.98 17.48 -3.02
N HIS A 185 9.51 16.78 -1.98
CA HIS A 185 8.09 16.63 -1.69
C HIS A 185 7.40 17.96 -1.39
N ASP A 186 8.00 18.78 -0.52
CA ASP A 186 7.44 20.08 -0.13
C ASP A 186 7.34 21.04 -1.34
N GLY A 187 8.30 20.95 -2.27
CA GLY A 187 8.26 21.68 -3.53
C GLY A 187 7.09 21.27 -4.43
N TYR A 188 6.69 20.00 -4.43
CA TYR A 188 5.51 19.53 -5.16
C TYR A 188 4.20 20.05 -4.55
N LEU A 189 4.11 20.08 -3.22
CA LEU A 189 2.97 20.64 -2.48
C LEU A 189 2.83 22.15 -2.76
N ALA A 190 3.91 22.91 -2.59
CA ALA A 190 3.93 24.36 -2.83
C ALA A 190 3.48 24.69 -4.26
N ARG A 191 4.03 23.99 -5.26
CA ARG A 191 3.63 24.17 -6.67
C ARG A 191 2.15 23.88 -6.87
N TYR A 192 1.60 22.81 -6.29
CA TYR A 192 0.17 22.50 -6.42
C TYR A 192 -0.72 23.57 -5.76
N ILE A 193 -0.28 24.12 -4.63
CA ILE A 193 -0.99 25.20 -3.94
C ILE A 193 -1.08 26.43 -4.84
N GLU A 194 0.03 26.80 -5.47
CA GLU A 194 0.16 27.96 -6.34
C GLU A 194 -0.54 27.80 -7.69
N THR A 195 -0.36 26.67 -8.39
CA THR A 195 -0.81 26.51 -9.78
C THR A 195 -2.14 25.75 -9.93
N GLY A 196 -2.55 25.00 -8.91
CA GLY A 196 -3.70 24.09 -8.99
C GLY A 196 -3.49 22.88 -9.93
N GLU A 197 -2.30 22.71 -10.52
CA GLU A 197 -2.01 21.62 -11.46
C GLU A 197 -2.03 20.24 -10.76
N LYS A 198 -3.06 19.45 -11.03
CA LYS A 198 -3.22 18.08 -10.50
C LYS A 198 -2.30 17.09 -11.22
N LYS A 199 -1.01 17.07 -10.88
CA LYS A 199 -0.12 16.00 -11.35
C LYS A 199 -0.40 14.67 -10.65
N ALA A 200 -0.50 14.68 -9.32
CA ALA A 200 -0.67 13.47 -8.50
C ALA A 200 -2.08 13.27 -7.91
N ILE A 201 -2.90 14.32 -7.86
CA ILE A 201 -4.20 14.30 -7.18
C ILE A 201 -5.28 13.72 -8.09
N GLY A 202 -6.03 12.74 -7.58
CA GLY A 202 -7.07 12.03 -8.33
C GLY A 202 -6.56 10.92 -9.25
N LYS A 203 -5.28 10.55 -9.17
CA LYS A 203 -4.70 9.40 -9.88
C LYS A 203 -4.00 8.47 -8.90
N VAL A 204 -4.11 7.18 -9.15
CA VAL A 204 -3.34 6.14 -8.43
C VAL A 204 -1.91 6.15 -8.97
N ARG A 205 -0.92 6.11 -8.09
CA ARG A 205 0.51 6.08 -8.45
C ARG A 205 1.27 5.05 -7.63
N GLU A 206 2.24 4.40 -8.27
CA GLU A 206 3.24 3.60 -7.58
C GLU A 206 4.45 4.47 -7.21
N LEU A 207 4.90 4.38 -5.96
CA LEU A 207 6.04 5.10 -5.40
C LEU A 207 6.81 4.17 -4.45
N GLU A 208 7.89 4.68 -3.87
CA GLU A 208 8.63 4.02 -2.80
C GLU A 208 8.30 4.66 -1.45
N GLY A 209 7.87 3.84 -0.50
CA GLY A 209 7.75 4.20 0.91
C GLY A 209 8.98 3.74 1.69
N GLN A 210 9.22 4.38 2.84
CA GLN A 210 10.28 4.01 3.76
C GLN A 210 9.72 3.80 5.17
N ARG A 211 10.02 2.65 5.78
CA ARG A 211 9.61 2.35 7.17
C ARG A 211 10.61 2.92 8.17
N LYS A 212 10.25 2.91 9.46
CA LYS A 212 11.08 3.38 10.57
C LYS A 212 12.44 2.69 10.68
N ASP A 213 12.52 1.42 10.31
CA ASP A 213 13.76 0.64 10.28
C ASP A 213 14.67 0.98 9.08
N GLY A 214 14.21 1.86 8.19
CA GLY A 214 14.91 2.29 6.98
C GLY A 214 14.61 1.44 5.75
N SER A 215 13.85 0.34 5.87
CA SER A 215 13.50 -0.52 4.75
C SER A 215 12.63 0.22 3.72
N ILE A 216 12.95 0.04 2.45
CA ILE A 216 12.24 0.63 1.32
C ILE A 216 11.32 -0.41 0.72
N PHE A 217 10.08 -0.03 0.43
CA PHE A 217 9.07 -0.93 -0.13
C PHE A 217 8.17 -0.19 -1.12
N PRO A 218 7.66 -0.89 -2.16
CA PRO A 218 6.80 -0.27 -3.14
C PRO A 218 5.40 -0.05 -2.55
N ILE A 219 4.90 1.17 -2.71
CA ILE A 219 3.57 1.58 -2.29
C ILE A 219 2.75 2.06 -3.49
N GLU A 220 1.45 1.87 -3.41
CA GLU A 220 0.47 2.49 -4.29
C GLU A 220 -0.31 3.53 -3.50
N ILE A 221 -0.37 4.77 -3.97
CA ILE A 221 -1.02 5.89 -3.27
C ILE A 221 -2.07 6.57 -4.14
N ALA A 222 -3.20 6.91 -3.52
CA ALA A 222 -4.21 7.79 -4.06
C ALA A 222 -4.35 9.03 -3.15
N ILE A 223 -4.24 10.22 -3.74
CA ILE A 223 -4.28 11.49 -3.00
C ILE A 223 -5.56 12.25 -3.35
N SER A 224 -6.28 12.67 -2.32
CA SER A 224 -7.43 13.57 -2.39
C SER A 224 -7.16 14.87 -1.63
N VAL A 225 -7.84 15.95 -2.01
CA VAL A 225 -7.66 17.28 -1.39
C VAL A 225 -9.02 17.84 -1.01
N LEU A 226 -9.10 18.34 0.22
CA LEU A 226 -10.27 18.99 0.79
C LEU A 226 -9.89 20.41 1.23
N HIS A 227 -10.90 21.30 1.31
CA HIS A 227 -10.73 22.65 1.85
C HIS A 227 -11.45 22.72 3.20
N GLU A 228 -10.72 23.07 4.24
CA GLU A 228 -11.23 23.19 5.61
C GLU A 228 -10.79 24.54 6.20
N GLY A 229 -11.75 25.40 6.55
CA GLY A 229 -11.45 26.72 7.15
C GLY A 229 -10.55 27.63 6.29
N GLY A 230 -10.57 27.48 4.96
CA GLY A 230 -9.70 28.23 4.04
C GLY A 230 -8.30 27.64 3.85
N ARG A 231 -7.98 26.51 4.50
CA ARG A 231 -6.73 25.76 4.31
C ARG A 231 -6.98 24.48 3.53
N ARG A 232 -5.95 24.01 2.81
CA ARG A 232 -6.02 22.73 2.09
C ARG A 232 -5.53 21.61 2.99
N VAL A 233 -6.25 20.50 2.95
CA VAL A 233 -5.91 19.26 3.65
C VAL A 233 -5.80 18.15 2.61
N PHE A 234 -4.74 17.36 2.70
CA PHE A 234 -4.45 16.28 1.75
C PHE A 234 -4.61 14.95 2.47
N THR A 235 -5.41 14.06 1.90
CA THR A 235 -5.61 12.71 2.42
C THR A 235 -5.01 11.71 1.43
N GLY A 236 -4.01 10.97 1.89
CA GLY A 236 -3.37 9.88 1.17
C GLY A 236 -3.90 8.54 1.66
N ILE A 237 -4.42 7.73 0.73
CA ILE A 237 -4.73 6.32 0.95
C ILE A 237 -3.60 5.50 0.33
N ILE A 238 -2.96 4.67 1.13
CA ILE A 238 -1.73 3.95 0.76
C ILE A 238 -1.95 2.45 0.87
N ARG A 239 -1.44 1.71 -0.11
CA ARG A 239 -1.42 0.26 -0.16
C ARG A 239 -0.01 -0.25 -0.37
N ASP A 240 0.40 -1.23 0.42
CA ASP A 240 1.64 -1.97 0.18
C ASP A 240 1.43 -2.92 -1.01
N ILE A 241 2.25 -2.77 -2.05
CA ILE A 241 2.18 -3.59 -3.28
C ILE A 241 3.37 -4.54 -3.40
N THR A 242 4.09 -4.80 -2.30
CA THR A 242 5.27 -5.67 -2.27
C THR A 242 4.93 -7.07 -2.79
N GLU A 243 3.86 -7.69 -2.29
CA GLU A 243 3.46 -9.03 -2.73
C GLU A 243 3.04 -9.06 -4.20
N ARG A 244 2.30 -8.03 -4.65
CA ARG A 244 1.93 -7.88 -6.07
C ARG A 244 3.19 -7.82 -6.95
N LYS A 245 4.15 -6.96 -6.60
CA LYS A 245 5.40 -6.81 -7.36
C LYS A 245 6.25 -8.08 -7.35
N ARG A 246 6.30 -8.80 -6.22
CA ARG A 246 6.98 -10.11 -6.13
C ARG A 246 6.31 -11.14 -7.03
N ALA A 247 4.98 -11.23 -7.02
CA ALA A 247 4.24 -12.14 -7.88
C ALA A 247 4.43 -11.81 -9.36
N GLU A 248 4.37 -10.53 -9.75
CA GLU A 248 4.66 -10.08 -11.10
C GLU A 248 6.09 -10.41 -11.54
N ALA A 249 7.07 -10.20 -10.66
CA ALA A 249 8.46 -10.55 -10.95
C ALA A 249 8.64 -12.06 -11.13
N GLN A 250 7.97 -12.86 -10.29
CA GLN A 250 8.00 -14.32 -10.41
C GLN A 250 7.33 -14.80 -11.71
N ILE A 251 6.18 -14.23 -12.08
CA ILE A 251 5.51 -14.53 -13.35
C ILE A 251 6.43 -14.17 -14.52
N ARG A 252 7.06 -12.99 -14.50
CA ARG A 252 8.03 -12.59 -15.53
C ARG A 252 9.21 -13.55 -15.59
N HIS A 253 9.74 -13.97 -14.45
CA HIS A 253 10.84 -14.93 -14.40
C HIS A 253 10.42 -16.28 -15.00
N LEU A 254 9.26 -16.82 -14.61
CA LEU A 254 8.71 -18.07 -15.16
C LEU A 254 8.37 -17.97 -16.66
N ALA A 255 8.00 -16.79 -17.15
CA ALA A 255 7.76 -16.56 -18.58
C ALA A 255 9.03 -16.67 -19.44
N HIS A 256 10.21 -16.47 -18.85
CA HIS A 256 11.50 -16.43 -19.55
C HIS A 256 12.52 -17.48 -19.10
N HIS A 257 12.28 -18.20 -18.00
CA HIS A 257 13.19 -19.21 -17.46
C HIS A 257 12.49 -20.56 -17.24
N ASP A 258 13.27 -21.64 -17.38
CA ASP A 258 12.84 -23.01 -17.06
C ASP A 258 12.78 -23.17 -15.54
N PRO A 259 11.62 -23.55 -14.95
CA PRO A 259 11.43 -23.58 -13.51
C PRO A 259 12.30 -24.63 -12.80
N LEU A 260 12.78 -25.65 -13.51
CA LEU A 260 13.59 -26.71 -12.93
C LEU A 260 15.07 -26.31 -12.86
N THR A 261 15.63 -25.81 -13.96
CA THR A 261 17.07 -25.52 -14.10
C THR A 261 17.43 -24.06 -13.86
N GLY A 262 16.46 -23.13 -13.90
CA GLY A 262 16.69 -21.68 -13.84
C GLY A 262 17.29 -21.09 -15.12
N LEU A 263 17.64 -21.93 -16.10
CA LEU A 263 18.15 -21.50 -17.39
C LEU A 263 17.07 -20.76 -18.19
N PRO A 264 17.44 -19.89 -19.14
CA PRO A 264 16.52 -19.40 -20.16
C PRO A 264 15.64 -20.51 -20.75
N ASN A 265 14.34 -20.24 -20.85
CA ASN A 265 13.40 -21.14 -21.52
C ASN A 265 13.37 -20.87 -23.03
N ARG A 266 12.49 -21.59 -23.75
CA ARG A 266 12.30 -21.44 -25.19
C ARG A 266 12.05 -20.00 -25.67
N ASN A 267 11.30 -19.20 -24.91
CA ASN A 267 10.99 -17.82 -25.30
C ASN A 267 12.23 -16.92 -25.20
N LEU A 268 12.94 -16.96 -24.07
CA LEU A 268 14.14 -16.16 -23.88
C LEU A 268 15.29 -16.63 -24.78
N PHE A 269 15.37 -17.92 -25.06
CA PHE A 269 16.28 -18.48 -26.07
C PHE A 269 16.06 -17.81 -27.44
N GLN A 270 14.83 -17.76 -27.94
CA GLN A 270 14.53 -17.23 -29.27
C GLN A 270 14.89 -15.74 -29.39
N GLU A 271 14.54 -14.94 -28.38
CA GLU A 271 14.93 -13.52 -28.31
C GLU A 271 16.45 -13.35 -28.32
N ARG A 272 17.18 -14.18 -27.56
CA ARG A 272 18.65 -14.12 -27.52
C ARG A 272 19.29 -14.55 -28.83
N LEU A 273 18.73 -15.54 -29.52
CA LEU A 273 19.22 -15.97 -30.82
C LEU A 273 19.07 -14.86 -31.89
N GLU A 274 17.91 -14.21 -31.95
CA GLU A 274 17.68 -13.06 -32.84
C GLU A 274 18.68 -11.92 -32.56
N ARG A 275 18.94 -11.63 -31.28
CA ARG A 275 19.91 -10.62 -30.86
C ARG A 275 21.34 -11.01 -31.21
N ALA A 276 21.71 -12.28 -31.03
CA ALA A 276 23.04 -12.79 -31.37
C ALA A 276 23.30 -12.67 -32.88
N ILE A 277 22.33 -13.05 -33.71
CA ILE A 277 22.39 -12.89 -35.18
C ILE A 277 22.54 -11.41 -35.55
N SER A 278 21.69 -10.54 -35.00
CA SER A 278 21.73 -9.09 -35.28
C SER A 278 23.04 -8.42 -34.83
N ARG A 279 23.71 -8.97 -33.82
CA ARG A 279 25.04 -8.51 -33.39
C ARG A 279 26.12 -9.02 -34.33
N ALA A 280 26.03 -10.29 -34.71
CA ALA A 280 26.97 -10.93 -35.60
C ALA A 280 26.99 -10.30 -36.99
N GLU A 281 25.81 -10.00 -37.54
CA GLU A 281 25.64 -9.28 -38.80
C GLU A 281 26.35 -7.92 -38.78
N ARG A 282 26.14 -7.14 -37.71
CA ARG A 282 26.74 -5.80 -37.58
C ARG A 282 28.26 -5.83 -37.37
N ALA A 283 28.75 -6.84 -36.67
CA ALA A 283 30.17 -6.99 -36.37
C ALA A 283 30.94 -7.72 -37.48
N GLY A 284 30.24 -8.37 -38.42
CA GLY A 284 30.86 -9.21 -39.44
C GLY A 284 31.48 -10.49 -38.89
N ASN A 285 30.98 -11.01 -37.76
CA ASN A 285 31.46 -12.24 -37.13
C ASN A 285 30.38 -13.34 -37.15
N PHE A 286 30.68 -14.50 -36.56
CA PHE A 286 29.80 -15.67 -36.55
C PHE A 286 29.05 -15.80 -35.21
N ALA A 287 27.83 -16.32 -35.30
CA ALA A 287 27.09 -16.86 -34.16
C ALA A 287 26.87 -18.36 -34.38
N VAL A 288 27.12 -19.18 -33.35
CA VAL A 288 26.97 -20.63 -33.45
C VAL A 288 25.85 -21.11 -32.53
N LEU A 289 24.93 -21.89 -33.08
CA LEU A 289 23.88 -22.57 -32.34
C LEU A 289 24.25 -24.04 -32.16
N MET A 290 24.22 -24.53 -30.93
CA MET A 290 24.32 -25.95 -30.61
C MET A 290 22.98 -26.43 -30.06
N PHE A 291 22.46 -27.52 -30.62
CA PHE A 291 21.29 -28.22 -30.13
C PHE A 291 21.75 -29.54 -29.51
N VAL A 292 21.41 -29.74 -28.24
CA VAL A 292 21.93 -30.81 -27.39
C VAL A 292 20.76 -31.63 -26.86
N ASP A 293 20.80 -32.93 -27.09
CA ASP A 293 19.86 -33.88 -26.49
C ASP A 293 20.60 -34.90 -25.63
N LEU A 294 20.06 -35.17 -24.45
CA LEU A 294 20.69 -36.10 -23.51
C LEU A 294 20.38 -37.55 -23.88
N ASP A 295 21.44 -38.26 -24.25
CA ASP A 295 21.34 -39.67 -24.61
C ASP A 295 20.98 -40.52 -23.38
N LYS A 296 19.99 -41.39 -23.55
CA LYS A 296 19.52 -42.34 -22.52
C LYS A 296 18.99 -41.67 -21.25
N PHE A 297 18.50 -40.43 -21.34
CA PHE A 297 17.84 -39.77 -20.19
C PHE A 297 16.55 -40.48 -19.75
N LYS A 298 15.70 -40.92 -20.69
CA LYS A 298 14.44 -41.62 -20.38
C LYS A 298 14.63 -42.86 -19.47
N PRO A 299 15.56 -43.80 -19.75
CA PRO A 299 15.87 -44.89 -18.83
C PRO A 299 16.23 -44.48 -17.40
N ILE A 300 16.83 -43.30 -17.18
CA ILE A 300 17.13 -42.79 -15.84
C ILE A 300 15.84 -42.49 -15.10
N ASN A 301 14.90 -41.78 -15.73
CA ASN A 301 13.58 -41.53 -15.15
C ASN A 301 12.83 -42.83 -14.86
N ASP A 302 12.84 -43.76 -15.82
CA ASP A 302 12.10 -45.02 -15.70
C ASP A 302 12.67 -45.94 -14.59
N SER A 303 13.99 -45.88 -14.33
CA SER A 303 14.67 -46.77 -13.39
C SER A 303 14.92 -46.15 -12.01
N LEU A 304 15.20 -44.85 -11.95
CA LEU A 304 15.61 -44.14 -10.73
C LEU A 304 14.57 -43.09 -10.26
N GLY A 305 13.49 -42.90 -11.04
CA GLY A 305 12.43 -41.97 -10.74
C GLY A 305 12.69 -40.54 -11.23
N HIS A 306 11.62 -39.74 -11.29
CA HIS A 306 11.67 -38.37 -11.79
C HIS A 306 12.54 -37.43 -10.95
N GLU A 307 12.62 -37.64 -9.63
CA GLU A 307 13.51 -36.83 -8.76
C GLU A 307 14.99 -36.99 -9.15
N ALA A 308 15.41 -38.20 -9.54
CA ALA A 308 16.77 -38.44 -10.02
C ALA A 308 17.00 -37.76 -11.38
N GLY A 309 16.01 -37.82 -12.28
CA GLY A 309 16.05 -37.09 -13.55
C GLY A 309 16.16 -35.58 -13.36
N ASP A 310 15.44 -35.02 -12.40
CA ASP A 310 15.48 -33.60 -12.07
C ASP A 310 16.86 -33.15 -11.57
N ILE A 311 17.51 -33.97 -10.75
CA ILE A 311 18.89 -33.73 -10.30
C ILE A 311 19.86 -33.76 -11.48
N VAL A 312 19.71 -34.74 -12.39
CA VAL A 312 20.53 -34.83 -13.60
C VAL A 312 20.34 -33.59 -14.47
N LEU A 313 19.11 -33.16 -14.73
CA LEU A 313 18.83 -31.98 -15.56
C LEU A 313 19.41 -30.68 -14.97
N LYS A 314 19.33 -30.51 -13.64
CA LYS A 314 19.99 -29.39 -12.93
C LYS A 314 21.51 -29.45 -13.07
N GLY A 315 22.10 -30.62 -12.84
CA GLY A 315 23.55 -30.81 -12.99
C GLY A 315 24.03 -30.60 -14.42
N VAL A 316 23.26 -31.02 -15.43
CA VAL A 316 23.52 -30.76 -16.84
C VAL A 316 23.55 -29.25 -17.09
N GLY A 317 22.53 -28.53 -16.64
CA GLY A 317 22.48 -27.08 -16.80
C GLY A 317 23.69 -26.36 -16.20
N GLU A 318 24.12 -26.77 -15.00
CA GLU A 318 25.32 -26.24 -14.35
C GLU A 318 26.60 -26.55 -15.14
N ARG A 319 26.78 -27.80 -15.58
CA ARG A 319 27.97 -28.22 -16.36
C ARG A 319 28.05 -27.50 -17.70
N LEU A 320 26.92 -27.35 -18.40
CA LEU A 320 26.84 -26.59 -19.64
C LEU A 320 27.20 -25.11 -19.42
N GLY A 321 26.69 -24.49 -18.35
CA GLY A 321 27.04 -23.12 -17.97
C GLY A 321 28.55 -22.93 -17.75
N ASN A 322 29.21 -23.89 -17.11
CA ASN A 322 30.66 -23.89 -16.88
C ASN A 322 31.48 -24.18 -18.16
N CYS A 323 30.84 -24.64 -19.23
CA CYS A 323 31.52 -24.89 -20.51
C CYS A 323 31.73 -23.62 -21.31
N VAL A 324 30.88 -22.61 -21.13
CA VAL A 324 30.79 -21.40 -21.97
C VAL A 324 31.15 -20.12 -21.21
N ARG A 325 31.25 -19.00 -21.92
CA ARG A 325 31.55 -17.67 -21.34
C ARG A 325 30.26 -17.02 -20.85
N SER A 326 30.38 -15.98 -20.01
CA SER A 326 29.22 -15.22 -19.54
C SER A 326 28.46 -14.46 -20.64
N SER A 327 29.10 -14.25 -21.80
CA SER A 327 28.47 -13.67 -22.99
C SER A 327 27.62 -14.66 -23.76
N ASP A 328 27.88 -15.96 -23.59
CA ASP A 328 27.17 -17.03 -24.28
C ASP A 328 25.88 -17.37 -23.54
N THR A 329 24.98 -18.06 -24.21
CA THR A 329 23.70 -18.47 -23.63
C THR A 329 23.61 -19.98 -23.57
N VAL A 330 23.19 -20.52 -22.43
CA VAL A 330 22.70 -21.88 -22.27
C VAL A 330 21.22 -21.80 -21.96
N ALA A 331 20.38 -22.56 -22.65
CA ALA A 331 18.94 -22.58 -22.44
C ALA A 331 18.43 -24.02 -22.44
N ARG A 332 17.31 -24.24 -21.75
CA ARG A 332 16.57 -25.51 -21.79
C ARG A 332 15.22 -25.27 -22.45
N ILE A 333 14.98 -25.93 -23.58
CA ILE A 333 13.80 -25.68 -24.41
C ILE A 333 12.63 -26.63 -24.07
N GLY A 334 12.93 -27.78 -23.44
CA GLY A 334 11.95 -28.73 -22.94
C GLY A 334 12.57 -30.11 -22.72
N GLY A 335 11.98 -30.95 -21.87
CA GLY A 335 12.43 -32.33 -21.68
C GLY A 335 13.92 -32.44 -21.36
N ASP A 336 14.65 -33.19 -22.17
CA ASP A 336 16.09 -33.41 -22.16
C ASP A 336 16.85 -32.58 -23.20
N GLU A 337 16.21 -31.57 -23.79
CA GLU A 337 16.77 -30.74 -24.85
C GLU A 337 17.32 -29.42 -24.30
N PHE A 338 18.60 -29.17 -24.59
CA PHE A 338 19.32 -27.95 -24.27
C PHE A 338 19.83 -27.30 -25.54
N VAL A 339 19.97 -25.98 -25.52
CA VAL A 339 20.56 -25.23 -26.62
C VAL A 339 21.61 -24.26 -26.10
N LEU A 340 22.66 -24.06 -26.90
CA LEU A 340 23.70 -23.09 -26.61
C LEU A 340 23.86 -22.12 -27.76
N ILE A 341 24.00 -20.83 -27.44
CA ILE A 341 24.31 -19.76 -28.39
C ILE A 341 25.69 -19.24 -28.03
N LEU A 342 26.65 -19.46 -28.92
CA LEU A 342 28.00 -18.90 -28.81
C LEU A 342 28.03 -17.60 -29.62
N GLU A 343 28.28 -16.49 -28.95
CA GLU A 343 28.26 -15.15 -29.56
C GLU A 343 29.66 -14.71 -29.98
N ALA A 344 29.72 -13.86 -31.00
CA ALA A 344 30.91 -13.11 -31.40
C ALA A 344 32.15 -13.97 -31.66
N MET A 345 31.99 -15.04 -32.45
CA MET A 345 33.12 -15.89 -32.85
C MET A 345 33.75 -15.37 -34.13
N ASP A 346 35.06 -15.10 -34.11
CA ASP A 346 35.81 -14.71 -35.33
C ASP A 346 36.01 -15.91 -36.28
N ASP A 347 36.14 -17.10 -35.71
CA ASP A 347 36.20 -18.37 -36.44
C ASP A 347 35.28 -19.38 -35.75
N TRP A 348 34.25 -19.81 -36.47
CA TRP A 348 33.23 -20.75 -36.01
C TRP A 348 33.79 -22.16 -35.77
N SER A 349 34.96 -22.50 -36.33
CA SER A 349 35.62 -23.80 -36.10
C SER A 349 35.98 -23.99 -34.62
N ASN A 350 36.17 -22.90 -33.88
CA ASN A 350 36.41 -22.90 -32.43
C ASN A 350 35.20 -23.34 -31.61
N ALA A 351 34.03 -23.56 -32.24
CA ALA A 351 32.90 -24.20 -31.58
C ALA A 351 33.13 -25.71 -31.36
N ALA A 352 33.97 -26.37 -32.18
CA ALA A 352 34.20 -27.81 -32.06
C ALA A 352 34.85 -28.22 -30.72
N PRO A 353 35.90 -27.54 -30.21
CA PRO A 353 36.43 -27.80 -28.88
C PRO A 353 35.40 -27.57 -27.75
N ILE A 354 34.49 -26.61 -27.91
CA ILE A 354 33.42 -26.35 -26.92
C ILE A 354 32.40 -27.50 -26.94
N ALA A 355 31.98 -27.96 -28.12
CA ALA A 355 31.09 -29.11 -28.26
C ALA A 355 31.72 -30.39 -27.66
N GLN A 356 33.00 -30.63 -27.91
CA GLN A 356 33.71 -31.77 -27.31
C GLN A 356 33.79 -31.64 -25.78
N LYS A 357 34.13 -30.44 -25.27
CA LYS A 357 34.15 -30.17 -23.82
C LYS A 357 32.80 -30.44 -23.16
N ILE A 358 31.69 -30.13 -23.84
CA ILE A 358 30.34 -30.43 -23.37
C ILE A 358 30.12 -31.94 -23.29
N ILE A 359 30.46 -32.70 -24.33
CA ILE A 359 30.30 -34.17 -24.31
C ILE A 359 31.11 -34.77 -23.17
N ASP A 360 32.39 -34.40 -23.06
CA ASP A 360 33.29 -34.92 -22.04
C ASP A 360 32.77 -34.63 -20.63
N CYS A 361 32.25 -33.42 -20.39
CA CYS A 361 31.74 -33.06 -19.07
C CYS A 361 30.40 -33.73 -18.73
N LEU A 362 29.57 -34.08 -19.71
CA LEU A 362 28.28 -34.73 -19.45
C LEU A 362 28.41 -36.24 -19.19
N VAL A 363 29.44 -36.89 -19.74
CA VAL A 363 29.73 -38.31 -19.47
C VAL A 363 30.24 -38.54 -18.05
N GLU A 364 30.78 -37.51 -17.38
CA GLU A 364 31.17 -37.60 -15.97
C GLU A 364 29.95 -37.99 -15.09
N PRO A 365 30.09 -38.90 -14.11
CA PRO A 365 28.95 -39.35 -13.32
C PRO A 365 28.25 -38.23 -12.53
N PHE A 366 26.92 -38.23 -12.52
CA PHE A 366 26.06 -37.43 -11.66
C PHE A 366 25.76 -38.19 -10.36
N GLN A 367 25.82 -37.48 -9.23
CA GLN A 367 25.42 -38.05 -7.95
C GLN A 367 23.90 -37.90 -7.78
N VAL A 368 23.20 -39.02 -7.63
CA VAL A 368 21.77 -39.07 -7.32
C VAL A 368 21.56 -39.91 -6.05
N PRO A 369 20.42 -39.80 -5.33
CA PRO A 369 20.22 -40.53 -4.09
C PRO A 369 20.48 -42.04 -4.24
N GLY A 370 21.51 -42.53 -3.54
CA GLY A 370 21.84 -43.95 -3.47
C GLY A 370 22.59 -44.55 -4.67
N THR A 371 22.90 -43.80 -5.73
CA THR A 371 23.67 -44.33 -6.88
C THR A 371 24.34 -43.22 -7.71
N GLN A 372 25.08 -43.61 -8.75
CA GLN A 372 25.62 -42.72 -9.77
C GLN A 372 25.07 -43.10 -11.14
N CYS A 373 24.82 -42.09 -11.97
CA CYS A 373 24.41 -42.29 -13.36
C CYS A 373 25.20 -41.34 -14.27
N ALA A 374 25.32 -41.68 -15.53
CA ALA A 374 25.94 -40.84 -16.55
C ALA A 374 24.98 -40.70 -17.73
N VAL A 375 25.01 -39.53 -18.38
CA VAL A 375 24.26 -39.28 -19.62
C VAL A 375 25.25 -38.95 -20.73
N GLY A 376 24.98 -39.43 -21.94
CA GLY A 376 25.68 -38.95 -23.12
C GLY A 376 25.00 -37.71 -23.67
N ALA A 377 25.59 -37.11 -24.69
CA ALA A 377 24.95 -36.02 -25.43
C ALA A 377 25.12 -36.19 -26.94
N SER A 378 24.02 -36.03 -27.67
CA SER A 378 24.03 -35.89 -29.11
C SER A 378 23.89 -34.41 -29.46
N ILE A 379 24.87 -33.85 -30.17
CA ILE A 379 24.94 -32.40 -30.45
C ILE A 379 24.90 -32.13 -31.95
N GLY A 380 23.95 -31.32 -32.39
CA GLY A 380 23.93 -30.72 -33.73
C GLY A 380 24.36 -29.26 -33.67
N VAL A 381 25.24 -28.85 -34.58
CA VAL A 381 25.82 -27.49 -34.59
C VAL A 381 25.45 -26.80 -35.91
N SER A 382 24.93 -25.58 -35.86
CA SER A 382 24.70 -24.72 -37.02
C SER A 382 25.33 -23.34 -36.83
N VAL A 383 25.69 -22.68 -37.92
CA VAL A 383 26.51 -21.47 -37.92
C VAL A 383 25.83 -20.38 -38.73
N TYR A 384 25.59 -19.22 -38.12
CA TYR A 384 25.23 -18.00 -38.83
C TYR A 384 26.49 -17.27 -39.31
N PRO A 385 26.54 -16.76 -40.56
CA PRO A 385 25.54 -16.88 -41.64
C PRO A 385 25.80 -18.04 -42.61
N VAL A 386 26.57 -19.07 -42.22
CA VAL A 386 27.03 -20.13 -43.13
C VAL A 386 25.91 -21.08 -43.52
N ASP A 387 25.15 -21.54 -42.52
CA ASP A 387 24.14 -22.58 -42.67
C ASP A 387 22.73 -22.00 -42.85
N ALA A 388 22.47 -20.83 -42.26
CA ALA A 388 21.23 -20.06 -42.42
C ALA A 388 21.39 -18.62 -41.96
N ASP A 389 20.56 -17.73 -42.52
CA ASP A 389 20.49 -16.31 -42.16
C ASP A 389 19.38 -15.97 -41.15
N THR A 390 18.52 -16.95 -40.81
CA THR A 390 17.38 -16.75 -39.90
C THR A 390 17.45 -17.67 -38.67
N PRO A 391 16.89 -17.25 -37.52
CA PRO A 391 16.80 -18.10 -36.33
C PRO A 391 16.16 -19.47 -36.62
N GLU A 392 15.05 -19.50 -37.37
CA GLU A 392 14.33 -20.72 -37.69
C GLU A 392 15.17 -21.67 -38.55
N GLY A 393 15.96 -21.12 -39.49
CA GLY A 393 16.86 -21.88 -40.33
C GLY A 393 17.99 -22.53 -39.53
N LEU A 394 18.60 -21.79 -38.61
CA LEU A 394 19.67 -22.31 -37.75
C LEU A 394 19.15 -23.41 -36.82
N ILE A 395 17.98 -23.20 -36.19
CA ILE A 395 17.34 -24.19 -35.31
C ILE A 395 17.08 -25.48 -36.07
N LYS A 396 16.46 -25.38 -37.26
CA LYS A 396 16.16 -26.55 -38.09
C LYS A 396 17.44 -27.29 -38.52
N ALA A 397 18.47 -26.56 -38.94
CA ALA A 397 19.75 -27.14 -39.34
C ALA A 397 20.42 -27.90 -38.19
N ALA A 398 20.47 -27.31 -37.00
CA ALA A 398 21.05 -27.93 -35.82
C ALA A 398 20.27 -29.19 -35.38
N ASP A 399 18.94 -29.12 -35.34
CA ASP A 399 18.06 -30.24 -34.98
C ASP A 399 18.20 -31.43 -35.94
N GLU A 400 18.20 -31.18 -37.27
CA GLU A 400 18.41 -32.23 -38.28
C GLU A 400 19.76 -32.96 -38.12
N VAL A 401 20.82 -32.22 -37.77
CA VAL A 401 22.14 -32.80 -37.54
C VAL A 401 22.19 -33.59 -36.24
N MET A 402 21.60 -33.05 -35.17
CA MET A 402 21.51 -33.72 -33.88
C MET A 402 20.81 -35.08 -34.04
N TYR A 403 19.71 -35.14 -34.80
CA TYR A 403 19.02 -36.40 -35.07
C TYR A 403 19.92 -37.41 -35.83
N ARG A 404 20.75 -36.96 -36.77
CA ARG A 404 21.75 -37.81 -37.45
C ARG A 404 22.80 -38.34 -36.48
N VAL A 405 23.28 -37.51 -35.54
CA VAL A 405 24.21 -37.97 -34.48
C VAL A 405 23.59 -39.10 -33.65
N LYS A 406 22.31 -38.98 -33.30
CA LYS A 406 21.60 -40.04 -32.56
C LYS A 406 21.54 -41.35 -33.34
N ALA A 407 21.35 -41.28 -34.66
CA ALA A 407 21.29 -42.46 -35.53
C ALA A 407 22.67 -43.13 -35.74
N GLU A 408 23.75 -42.34 -35.68
CA GLU A 408 25.11 -42.80 -35.99
C GLU A 408 25.92 -43.31 -34.79
N GLY A 409 25.34 -43.35 -33.60
CA GLY A 409 25.99 -43.94 -32.42
C GLY A 409 25.87 -43.14 -31.14
N ARG A 410 25.30 -41.92 -31.18
CA ARG A 410 25.13 -41.01 -30.03
C ARG A 410 26.47 -40.52 -29.45
N ASN A 411 26.43 -39.73 -28.38
CA ASN A 411 27.59 -39.25 -27.63
C ASN A 411 28.68 -38.60 -28.50
N ASN A 412 28.27 -37.73 -29.42
CA ASN A 412 29.14 -37.06 -30.37
C ASN A 412 28.51 -35.73 -30.80
N PHE A 413 29.23 -34.96 -31.62
CA PHE A 413 28.70 -33.75 -32.26
C PHE A 413 28.97 -33.75 -33.76
N LYS A 414 28.15 -33.00 -34.51
CA LYS A 414 28.39 -32.71 -35.92
C LYS A 414 27.97 -31.29 -36.27
N PHE A 415 28.68 -30.70 -37.22
CA PHE A 415 28.25 -29.46 -37.87
C PHE A 415 27.23 -29.76 -38.96
N TYR A 416 26.34 -28.80 -39.19
CA TYR A 416 25.54 -28.77 -40.39
C TYR A 416 26.47 -28.64 -41.59
N THR A 417 26.26 -29.53 -42.54
CA THR A 417 26.88 -29.48 -43.86
C THR A 417 25.74 -29.77 -44.80
N ASP A 418 25.32 -28.77 -45.56
CA ASP A 418 24.28 -28.91 -46.57
C ASP A 418 24.73 -30.02 -47.56
N PRO A 419 23.95 -31.10 -47.75
CA PRO A 419 24.26 -32.16 -48.71
C PRO A 419 24.50 -31.66 -50.14
N SER A 420 23.97 -30.48 -50.48
CA SER A 420 24.13 -29.84 -51.79
C SER A 420 25.36 -28.92 -51.91
N SER A 421 26.05 -28.64 -50.80
CA SER A 421 27.19 -27.70 -50.73
C SER A 421 28.58 -28.33 -50.91
N ALA A 422 28.67 -29.65 -51.12
CA ALA A 422 29.93 -30.38 -51.36
C ALA A 422 30.71 -29.90 -52.62
N VAL A 423 30.17 -28.95 -53.40
CA VAL A 423 30.80 -28.34 -54.58
C VAL A 423 31.41 -26.95 -54.28
N ALA A 424 31.20 -26.35 -53.10
CA ALA A 424 31.54 -24.94 -52.85
C ALA A 424 32.73 -24.68 -51.91
N VAL A 425 33.61 -25.65 -51.65
CA VAL A 425 34.84 -25.46 -50.83
C VAL A 425 35.89 -24.56 -51.51
N GLY A 426 35.60 -24.00 -52.69
CA GLY A 426 36.53 -23.15 -53.45
C GLY A 426 36.45 -21.63 -53.21
N LYS A 427 35.54 -21.09 -52.38
CA LYS A 427 35.30 -19.61 -52.32
C LYS A 427 35.31 -18.94 -50.94
N ALA A 428 35.79 -19.60 -49.89
CA ALA A 428 35.91 -18.97 -48.57
C ALA A 428 37.31 -18.39 -48.26
N SER A 429 38.25 -18.35 -49.23
CA SER A 429 39.60 -17.80 -49.03
C SER A 429 39.77 -16.33 -49.49
N SER A 430 38.73 -15.67 -50.01
CA SER A 430 38.87 -14.32 -50.60
C SER A 430 38.23 -13.16 -49.84
N ARG A 431 37.65 -13.37 -48.64
CA ARG A 431 37.09 -12.26 -47.82
C ARG A 431 37.99 -11.75 -46.69
N ALA A 432 39.19 -12.31 -46.52
CA ALA A 432 40.15 -11.89 -45.49
C ALA A 432 41.20 -10.85 -45.96
N LYS A 433 41.05 -10.24 -47.15
CA LYS A 433 41.93 -9.16 -47.62
C LYS A 433 41.19 -8.10 -48.44
N THR A 434 40.48 -7.23 -47.74
CA THR A 434 40.25 -5.80 -48.02
C THR A 434 39.47 -5.24 -46.85
#